data_AF-A0A946A8V9-F1
#
_entry.id   AF-A0A946A8V9-F1
#
_cell.length_a   1.000
_cell.length_b   1.000
_cell.length_c   1.000
_cell.angle_alpha   90.00
_cell.angle_beta   90.00
_cell.angle_gamma   90.00
#
_symmetry.space_group_name_H-M   'P 1'
#
loop_
_entity.id
_entity.type
_entity.pdbx_description
1 polymer ?
#
loop_
_entity_poly.entity_id
_entity_poly.type
_entity_poly.pdbx_seq_one_letter_code
_entity_poly.pdbx_strand_id
1 'polypeptide(L)'
;MKNFTISYQVDVIYEDQNENISRLIDINMQSKNLHSLQKILTEHSIEDDVERNDNAKSKVIDIISQHFLIVDHKGKQVWKDWNFKISQ
;
A
#
# COMPACT_ATOMS: atom_id res chain seq x y z
N MET A 1 -3.08 22.55 -2.07
CA MET A 1 -3.05 21.09 -1.87
C MET A 1 -2.42 20.47 -3.10
N LYS A 2 -1.57 19.46 -2.95
CA LYS A 2 -0.96 18.71 -4.07
C LYS A 2 -1.45 17.27 -4.01
N ASN A 3 -1.73 16.69 -5.17
CA ASN A 3 -2.06 15.28 -5.28
C ASN A 3 -0.77 14.47 -5.36
N PHE A 4 -0.79 13.31 -4.70
CA PHE A 4 0.25 12.30 -4.76
C PHE A 4 -0.41 10.95 -5.00
N THR A 5 0.20 10.14 -5.84
CA THR A 5 -0.14 8.73 -6.00
C THR A 5 0.86 7.92 -5.20
N ILE A 6 0.39 7.12 -4.26
CA ILE A 6 1.20 6.23 -3.44
C ILE A 6 0.89 4.79 -3.85
N SER A 7 1.92 4.06 -4.25
CA SER A 7 1.81 2.65 -4.58
C SER A 7 2.22 1.81 -3.39
N TYR A 8 1.33 0.92 -2.98
CA TYR A 8 1.53 -0.05 -1.91
C TYR A 8 1.61 -1.46 -2.47
N GLN A 9 2.48 -2.28 -1.89
CA GLN A 9 2.27 -3.72 -1.88
C GLN A 9 1.49 -4.07 -0.62
N VAL A 10 0.49 -4.92 -0.79
CA VAL A 10 -0.37 -5.40 0.27
C VAL A 10 -0.39 -6.91 0.22
N ASP A 11 -0.02 -7.55 1.32
CA ASP A 11 -0.11 -8.98 1.50
C ASP A 11 -1.22 -9.27 2.50
N VAL A 12 -2.29 -9.91 2.04
CA VAL A 12 -3.37 -10.41 2.89
C VAL A 12 -3.05 -11.84 3.25
N ILE A 13 -2.82 -12.08 4.53
CA ILE A 13 -2.45 -13.38 5.05
C ILE A 13 -3.67 -14.04 5.66
N TYR A 14 -3.97 -15.23 5.19
CA TYR A 14 -5.07 -16.06 5.63
C TYR A 14 -4.56 -17.21 6.51
N GLU A 15 -5.46 -17.78 7.31
CA GLU A 15 -5.15 -18.96 8.13
C GLU A 15 -4.75 -20.16 7.26
N ASP A 16 -5.41 -20.34 6.10
CA ASP A 16 -4.90 -21.19 5.03
C ASP A 16 -3.97 -20.37 4.13
N GLN A 17 -2.67 -20.67 4.18
CA GLN A 17 -1.66 -19.96 3.40
C GLN A 17 -1.85 -20.07 1.89
N ASN A 18 -2.60 -21.07 1.39
CA ASN A 18 -2.94 -21.17 -0.02
C ASN A 18 -3.94 -20.10 -0.48
N GLU A 19 -4.63 -19.46 0.46
CA GLU A 19 -5.56 -18.36 0.19
C GLU A 19 -4.89 -16.99 0.28
N ASN A 20 -3.60 -16.92 0.67
CA ASN A 20 -2.81 -15.70 0.70
C ASN A 20 -2.82 -14.98 -0.64
N ILE A 21 -2.98 -13.66 -0.60
CA ILE A 21 -2.93 -12.82 -1.81
C ILE A 21 -2.03 -11.63 -1.59
N SER A 22 -1.13 -11.41 -2.54
CA SER A 22 -0.34 -10.19 -2.69
C SER A 22 -0.92 -9.32 -3.80
N ARG A 23 -1.13 -8.04 -3.53
CA ARG A 23 -1.66 -7.06 -4.50
C ARG A 23 -0.84 -5.77 -4.49
N LEU A 24 -0.84 -5.10 -5.63
CA LEU A 24 -0.39 -3.73 -5.75
C LEU A 24 -1.61 -2.81 -5.80
N ILE A 25 -1.64 -1.80 -4.94
CA ILE A 25 -2.71 -0.79 -4.92
C ILE A 25 -2.11 0.60 -5.06
N ASP A 26 -2.80 1.45 -5.82
CA ASP A 26 -2.46 2.86 -5.95
C ASP A 26 -3.52 3.71 -5.24
N ILE A 27 -3.09 4.46 -4.23
CA ILE A 27 -3.96 5.37 -3.49
C ILE A 27 -3.60 6.81 -3.86
N ASN A 28 -4.62 7.62 -4.12
CA ASN A 28 -4.45 9.06 -4.33
C ASN A 28 -4.67 9.80 -3.02
N MET A 29 -3.65 10.52 -2.56
CA MET A 29 -3.74 11.37 -1.37
C MET A 29 -3.44 12.82 -1.68
N GLN A 30 -4.08 13.72 -0.94
CA GLN A 30 -3.81 15.14 -0.99
C GLN A 30 -3.00 15.57 0.22
N SER A 31 -1.89 16.28 -0.03
CA SER A 31 -1.07 16.84 1.05
C SER A 31 -0.47 18.18 0.65
N LYS A 32 0.00 18.95 1.63
CA LYS A 32 0.66 20.25 1.38
C LYS A 32 2.00 20.07 0.66
N ASN A 33 2.76 19.05 1.05
CA ASN A 33 4.08 18.71 0.53
C ASN A 33 4.43 17.25 0.92
N LEU A 34 5.57 16.75 0.43
CA LEU A 34 6.03 15.38 0.69
C LEU A 34 6.25 15.10 2.17
N HIS A 35 6.78 16.07 2.94
CA HIS A 35 7.02 15.88 4.37
C HIS A 35 5.71 15.73 5.17
N SER A 36 4.71 16.55 4.87
CA SER A 36 3.36 16.39 5.45
C SER A 36 2.72 15.07 5.02
N LEU A 37 2.94 14.64 3.76
CA LEU A 37 2.46 13.34 3.29
C LEU A 37 3.10 12.19 4.09
N GLN A 38 4.41 12.21 4.31
CA GLN A 38 5.10 11.17 5.09
C GLN A 38 4.52 11.00 6.49
N LYS A 39 4.15 12.09 7.17
CA LYS A 39 3.47 12.01 8.47
C LYS A 39 2.11 11.30 8.37
N ILE A 40 1.32 11.65 7.35
CA ILE A 40 0.04 10.99 7.08
C ILE A 40 0.27 9.49 6.82
N LEU A 41 1.27 9.14 6.03
CA LEU A 41 1.59 7.73 5.70
C LEU A 41 2.05 6.91 6.91
N THR A 42 2.65 7.53 7.93
CA THR A 42 2.99 6.84 9.19
C THR A 42 1.74 6.52 10.03
N GLU A 43 0.68 7.31 9.90
CA GLU A 43 -0.55 7.18 10.69
C GLU A 43 -1.69 6.49 9.93
N HIS A 44 -1.60 6.42 8.60
CA HIS A 44 -2.63 5.89 7.73
C HIS A 44 -2.55 4.36 7.65
N SER A 45 -3.65 3.70 8.03
CA SER A 45 -3.89 2.30 7.70
C SER A 45 -4.59 2.21 6.35
N ILE A 46 -4.04 1.40 5.45
CA ILE A 46 -4.66 1.13 4.14
C ILE A 46 -5.66 -0.01 4.19
N GLU A 47 -5.88 -0.64 5.35
CA GLU A 47 -6.69 -1.86 5.50
C GLU A 47 -8.10 -1.71 4.92
N ASP A 48 -8.66 -0.51 4.97
CA ASP A 48 -9.97 -0.17 4.42
C ASP A 48 -9.99 -0.14 2.87
N ASP A 49 -8.83 0.10 2.24
CA ASP A 49 -8.66 0.14 0.79
C ASP A 49 -8.28 -1.25 0.20
N VAL A 50 -8.13 -2.28 1.04
CA VAL A 50 -7.74 -3.63 0.63
C VAL A 50 -8.96 -4.48 0.31
N GLU A 51 -9.16 -4.77 -0.98
CA GLU A 51 -10.10 -5.80 -1.40
C GLU A 51 -9.65 -7.20 -0.96
N ARG A 52 -10.54 -7.92 -0.27
CA ARG A 52 -10.31 -9.28 0.23
C ARG A 52 -10.56 -10.32 -0.85
N ASN A 53 -10.03 -11.53 -0.67
CA ASN A 53 -10.41 -12.68 -1.47
C ASN A 53 -11.85 -13.11 -1.13
N ASP A 54 -12.81 -12.78 -2.01
CA ASP A 54 -14.22 -13.13 -1.82
C ASP A 54 -14.48 -14.66 -1.80
N ASN A 55 -13.53 -15.46 -2.31
CA ASN A 55 -13.61 -16.92 -2.32
C ASN A 55 -12.89 -17.57 -1.13
N ALA A 56 -12.20 -16.79 -0.28
CA ALA A 56 -11.49 -17.34 0.87
C ALA A 56 -12.46 -17.93 1.89
N LYS A 57 -12.15 -19.15 2.33
CA LYS A 57 -12.93 -19.87 3.34
C LYS A 57 -12.34 -19.71 4.73
N SER A 58 -11.05 -19.36 4.79
CA SER A 58 -10.33 -19.16 6.04
C SER A 58 -10.31 -17.69 6.44
N LYS A 59 -10.03 -17.43 7.72
CA LYS A 59 -10.01 -16.06 8.25
C LYS A 59 -8.72 -15.36 7.86
N VAL A 60 -8.81 -14.05 7.65
CA VAL A 60 -7.63 -13.18 7.56
C VAL A 60 -6.97 -13.15 8.95
N ILE A 61 -5.68 -13.47 9.00
CA ILE A 61 -4.87 -13.43 10.21
C ILE A 61 -4.04 -12.15 10.30
N ASP A 62 -3.64 -11.58 9.16
CA ASP A 62 -2.86 -10.36 9.12
C ASP A 62 -2.99 -9.65 7.75
N ILE A 63 -2.72 -8.35 7.73
CA ILE A 63 -2.59 -7.54 6.51
C ILE A 63 -1.29 -6.74 6.62
N ILE A 64 -0.31 -7.12 5.81
CA ILE A 64 0.96 -6.42 5.75
C ILE A 64 0.90 -5.45 4.58
N SER A 65 1.19 -4.17 4.84
CA SER A 65 1.19 -3.15 3.80
C SER A 65 2.45 -2.31 3.85
N GLN A 66 3.05 -2.08 2.67
CA GLN A 66 4.25 -1.26 2.53
C GLN A 66 4.14 -0.43 1.26
N HIS A 67 4.30 0.89 1.40
CA HIS A 67 4.44 1.76 0.24
C HIS A 67 5.87 1.70 -0.29
N PHE A 68 6.04 1.64 -1.61
CA PHE A 68 7.35 1.54 -2.26
C PHE A 68 7.61 2.64 -3.30
N LEU A 69 6.56 3.37 -3.69
CA LEU A 69 6.62 4.44 -4.67
C LEU A 69 5.67 5.59 -4.28
N ILE A 70 6.17 6.83 -4.39
CA ILE A 70 5.32 8.03 -4.33
C ILE A 70 5.61 8.89 -5.56
N VAL A 71 4.54 9.24 -6.27
CA VAL A 71 4.56 10.06 -7.47
C VAL A 71 3.77 11.34 -7.21
N ASP A 72 4.28 12.49 -7.64
CA ASP A 72 3.53 13.75 -7.57
C ASP A 72 2.50 13.88 -8.71
N HIS A 73 1.61 14.88 -8.60
CA HIS A 73 0.63 15.25 -9.62
C HIS A 73 1.16 15.45 -11.07
N LYS A 74 2.48 15.50 -11.30
CA LYS A 74 3.09 15.61 -12.64
C LYS A 74 3.64 14.28 -13.15
N GLY A 75 3.42 13.18 -12.43
CA GLY A 75 4.03 11.90 -12.76
C GLY A 75 5.50 11.80 -12.34
N LYS A 76 6.04 12.78 -11.61
CA LYS A 76 7.42 12.73 -11.14
C LYS A 76 7.51 11.87 -9.89
N GLN A 77 8.39 10.88 -9.92
CA GLN A 77 8.76 10.13 -8.73
C GLN A 77 9.45 11.03 -7.71
N VAL A 78 8.88 11.12 -6.52
CA VAL A 78 9.39 11.98 -5.42
C VAL A 78 9.90 11.17 -4.24
N TRP A 79 9.65 9.86 -4.21
CA TRP A 79 10.20 8.94 -3.23
C TRP A 79 10.32 7.51 -3.79
N LYS A 80 11.32 6.77 -3.32
CA LYS A 80 11.58 5.36 -3.62
C LYS A 80 12.19 4.70 -2.39
N ASP A 81 11.62 3.61 -1.91
CA ASP A 81 12.36 2.71 -1.02
C ASP A 81 13.11 1.67 -1.87
N TRP A 82 14.44 1.63 -1.74
CA TRP A 82 15.27 0.65 -2.43
C TRP A 82 15.36 -0.68 -1.69
N ASN A 83 14.87 -0.75 -0.45
CA ASN A 83 14.84 -1.99 0.34
C ASN A 83 13.65 -2.89 0.00
N PHE A 84 12.75 -2.45 -0.88
CA PHE A 84 11.66 -3.25 -1.40
C PHE A 84 12.21 -4.42 -2.24
N LYS A 85 12.27 -5.61 -1.65
CA LYS A 85 12.54 -6.85 -2.37
C LYS A 85 11.22 -7.46 -2.79
N ILE A 86 10.99 -7.53 -4.10
CA ILE A 86 10.00 -8.43 -4.67
C ILE A 86 10.52 -9.84 -4.37
N SER A 87 9.94 -10.52 -3.37
CA SER A 87 10.18 -11.94 -3.17
C SER A 87 9.64 -12.67 -4.40
N GLN A 88 10.54 -13.22 -5.21
CA GLN A 88 10.23 -14.10 -6.34
C GLN A 88 9.83 -15.49 -5.84
#